data_AF-A0A7D9DWV1-F1
#
_entry.id   AF-A0A7D9DWV1-F1
#
_cell.length_a   1.000
_cell.length_b   1.000
_cell.length_c   1.000
_cell.angle_alpha   90.00
_cell.angle_beta   90.00
_cell.angle_gamma   90.00
#
_symmetry.space_group_name_H-M   'P 1'
#
loop_
_entity.id
_entity.type
_entity.pdbx_description
1 polymer ?
#
loop_
_entity_poly.entity_id
_entity_poly.type
_entity_poly.pdbx_seq_one_letter_code
_entity_poly.pdbx_strand_id
1 'polypeptide(L)'
;MAASTRQVSGSAETYFAKKLASNEKTVRDKAVKKLRTWISTRRSVSSGLTESDMLKLWKGLFYCMWMSDKPKVQEELAETIAQLLHSFQITAAAVDYLDGFYKTICREWHGIDRLRLDKFYL
;
A
#
# COMPACT_ATOMS: atom_id res chain seq x y z
N MET A 1 -31.60 11.51 -17.68
CA MET A 1 -30.18 11.06 -17.57
C MET A 1 -29.92 10.76 -16.11
N ALA A 2 -30.01 9.49 -15.70
CA ALA A 2 -29.80 9.08 -14.32
C ALA A 2 -28.29 9.01 -14.04
N ALA A 3 -27.82 9.82 -13.08
CA ALA A 3 -26.48 9.67 -12.51
C ALA A 3 -26.42 8.30 -11.83
N SER A 4 -25.61 7.40 -12.38
CA SER A 4 -25.35 6.09 -11.79
C SER A 4 -24.48 6.30 -10.54
N THR A 5 -25.13 6.33 -9.38
CA THR A 5 -24.48 6.20 -8.07
C THR A 5 -23.73 4.87 -8.05
N ARG A 6 -22.40 4.90 -8.25
CA ARG A 6 -21.53 3.73 -8.08
C ARG A 6 -21.60 3.29 -6.62
N GLN A 7 -22.18 2.11 -6.40
CA GLN A 7 -22.15 1.39 -5.13
C GLN A 7 -20.73 1.35 -4.55
N VAL A 8 -20.57 1.76 -3.29
CA VAL A 8 -19.37 1.55 -2.47
C VAL A 8 -19.37 0.11 -1.97
N SER A 9 -19.27 -0.86 -2.88
CA SER A 9 -18.96 -2.26 -2.56
C SER A 9 -17.44 -2.39 -2.45
N GLY A 10 -16.93 -2.84 -1.30
CA GLY A 10 -15.51 -2.80 -0.96
C GLY A 10 -14.60 -3.43 -2.02
N SER A 11 -13.85 -2.60 -2.72
CA SER A 11 -12.88 -3.04 -3.74
C SER A 11 -11.74 -3.85 -3.12
N ALA A 12 -11.04 -4.65 -3.91
CA ALA A 12 -9.90 -5.46 -3.45
C ALA A 12 -8.84 -4.60 -2.71
N GLU A 13 -8.66 -3.36 -3.15
CA GLU A 13 -7.72 -2.39 -2.57
C GLU A 13 -8.17 -1.95 -1.17
N THR A 14 -9.48 -1.78 -0.97
CA THR A 14 -10.05 -1.50 0.36
C THR A 14 -9.89 -2.70 1.30
N TYR A 15 -10.01 -3.92 0.77
CA TYR A 15 -9.72 -5.14 1.55
C TYR A 15 -8.25 -5.18 1.98
N PHE A 16 -7.31 -4.96 1.05
CA PHE A 16 -5.88 -4.93 1.38
C PHE A 16 -5.55 -3.83 2.38
N ALA A 17 -6.05 -2.61 2.17
CA ALA A 17 -5.82 -1.48 3.08
C ALA A 17 -6.21 -1.82 4.53
N LYS A 18 -7.38 -2.42 4.73
CA LYS A 18 -7.85 -2.85 6.05
C LYS A 18 -6.99 -3.97 6.66
N LYS A 19 -6.53 -4.92 5.85
CA LYS A 19 -5.71 -6.05 6.35
C LYS A 19 -4.27 -5.64 6.65
N LEU A 20 -3.71 -4.74 5.86
CA LEU A 20 -2.38 -4.15 6.07
C LEU A 20 -2.35 -3.24 7.31
N ALA A 21 -3.45 -2.54 7.61
CA ALA A 21 -3.60 -1.73 8.81
C ALA A 21 -4.13 -2.51 10.05
N SER A 22 -4.13 -3.85 10.01
CA SER A 22 -4.60 -4.66 11.15
C SER A 22 -3.63 -4.61 12.33
N ASN A 23 -4.15 -4.62 13.57
CA ASN A 23 -3.33 -4.72 14.78
C ASN A 23 -2.58 -6.07 14.87
N GLU A 24 -3.13 -7.13 14.26
CA GLU A 24 -2.55 -8.47 14.29
C GLU A 24 -1.40 -8.62 13.29
N LYS A 25 -0.17 -8.83 13.78
CA LYS A 25 1.01 -9.00 12.92
C LYS A 25 0.82 -10.10 11.88
N THR A 26 0.26 -11.24 12.30
CA THR A 26 0.04 -12.40 11.41
C THR A 26 -0.91 -12.08 10.26
N VAL A 27 -1.87 -11.16 10.47
CA VAL A 27 -2.79 -10.69 9.43
C VAL A 27 -2.05 -9.77 8.45
N ARG A 28 -1.23 -8.83 8.95
CA ARG A 28 -0.41 -7.95 8.11
C ARG A 28 0.58 -8.72 7.25
N ASP A 29 1.33 -9.65 7.84
CA ASP A 29 2.32 -10.48 7.13
C ASP A 29 1.67 -11.26 5.98
N LYS A 30 0.49 -11.86 6.24
CA LYS A 30 -0.29 -12.55 5.20
C LYS A 30 -0.80 -11.59 4.13
N ALA A 31 -1.21 -10.38 4.52
CA ALA A 31 -1.71 -9.37 3.60
C ALA A 31 -0.61 -8.88 2.65
N VAL A 32 0.61 -8.62 3.13
CA VAL A 32 1.76 -8.22 2.30
C VAL A 32 2.10 -9.30 1.27
N LYS A 33 2.18 -10.57 1.71
CA LYS A 33 2.43 -11.71 0.79
C LYS A 33 1.34 -11.82 -0.29
N LYS A 34 0.07 -11.71 0.12
CA LYS A 34 -1.06 -11.74 -0.83
C LYS A 34 -1.07 -10.55 -1.78
N LEU A 35 -0.69 -9.37 -1.30
CA LEU A 35 -0.61 -8.16 -2.10
C LEU A 35 0.42 -8.33 -3.23
N ARG A 36 1.60 -8.86 -2.91
CA ARG A 36 2.63 -9.16 -3.93
C ARG A 36 2.08 -10.03 -5.05
N THR A 37 1.48 -11.16 -4.69
CA THR A 37 0.88 -12.07 -5.68
C THR A 37 -0.24 -11.40 -6.48
N TRP A 38 -1.08 -10.60 -5.82
CA TRP A 38 -2.18 -9.89 -6.47
C TRP A 38 -1.70 -8.80 -7.43
N ILE A 39 -0.59 -8.11 -7.13
CA ILE A 39 0.05 -7.16 -8.05
C ILE A 39 0.58 -7.92 -9.27
N SER A 40 1.31 -9.02 -9.07
CA SER A 40 1.92 -9.79 -10.15
C SER A 40 0.92 -10.44 -11.11
N THR A 41 -0.30 -10.74 -10.68
CA THR A 41 -1.33 -11.33 -11.55
C THR A 41 -2.07 -10.28 -12.40
N ARG A 42 -1.94 -8.98 -12.09
CA ARG A 42 -2.54 -7.90 -12.89
C ARG A 42 -1.65 -7.59 -14.10
N ARG A 43 -2.11 -8.00 -15.28
CA ARG A 43 -1.33 -7.97 -16.54
C ARG A 43 -1.46 -6.68 -17.38
N SER A 44 -2.30 -5.70 -17.03
CA SER A 44 -2.55 -4.54 -17.91
C SER A 44 -2.85 -3.23 -17.17
N VAL A 45 -2.28 -2.12 -17.65
CA VAL A 45 -2.58 -0.71 -17.27
C VAL A 45 -4.04 -0.36 -17.52
N SER A 46 -4.76 -1.15 -18.33
CA SER A 46 -6.20 -0.94 -18.58
C SER A 46 -7.14 -1.61 -17.58
N SER A 47 -6.65 -2.42 -16.62
CA SER A 47 -7.53 -3.13 -15.67
C SER A 47 -7.73 -2.38 -14.33
N GLY A 48 -8.09 -1.10 -14.40
CA GLY A 48 -8.96 -0.48 -13.40
C GLY A 48 -8.39 -0.16 -12.02
N LEU A 49 -7.07 0.01 -11.87
CA LEU A 49 -6.53 0.61 -10.63
C LEU A 49 -6.44 2.12 -10.81
N THR A 50 -7.40 2.84 -10.25
CA THR A 50 -7.38 4.30 -10.30
C THR A 50 -6.33 4.85 -9.33
N GLU A 51 -5.95 6.12 -9.48
CA GLU A 51 -5.13 6.81 -8.47
C GLU A 51 -5.72 6.66 -7.06
N SER A 52 -7.04 6.78 -6.92
CA SER A 52 -7.74 6.59 -5.64
C SER A 52 -7.50 5.20 -5.04
N ASP A 53 -7.47 4.17 -5.89
CA ASP A 53 -7.23 2.79 -5.46
C ASP A 53 -5.78 2.58 -5.05
N MET A 54 -4.84 3.19 -5.78
CA MET A 54 -3.41 3.20 -5.41
C MET A 54 -3.19 3.88 -4.06
N LEU A 55 -3.84 5.02 -3.81
CA LEU A 55 -3.75 5.75 -2.55
C LEU A 55 -4.38 4.97 -1.38
N LYS A 56 -5.40 4.15 -1.60
CA LYS A 56 -5.93 3.24 -0.57
C LYS A 56 -4.90 2.18 -0.19
N LEU A 57 -4.24 1.57 -1.18
CA LEU A 57 -3.18 0.59 -0.94
C LEU A 57 -2.03 1.21 -0.15
N TRP A 58 -1.54 2.38 -0.57
CA TRP A 58 -0.45 3.07 0.13
C TRP A 58 -0.82 3.50 1.53
N LYS A 59 -2.06 3.93 1.77
CA LYS A 59 -2.53 4.17 3.15
C LYS A 59 -2.43 2.90 3.99
N GLY A 60 -2.80 1.74 3.43
CA GLY A 60 -2.62 0.44 4.08
C GLY A 60 -1.15 0.12 4.40
N LEU A 61 -0.26 0.30 3.42
CA LEU A 61 1.19 0.06 3.58
C LEU A 61 1.83 1.00 4.61
N PHE A 62 1.45 2.27 4.60
CA PHE A 62 1.87 3.27 5.58
C PHE A 62 1.52 2.81 7.00
N TYR A 63 0.27 2.40 7.24
CA TYR A 63 -0.12 1.89 8.56
C TYR A 63 0.47 0.51 8.87
N CYS A 64 0.81 -0.29 7.87
CA CYS A 64 1.56 -1.53 8.07
C CYS A 64 2.96 -1.24 8.63
N MET A 65 3.65 -0.21 8.11
CA MET A 65 4.92 0.27 8.66
C MET A 65 4.72 0.93 10.03
N TRP A 66 3.66 1.73 10.20
CA TRP A 66 3.31 2.38 11.46
C TRP A 66 3.21 1.40 12.64
N MET A 67 2.62 0.23 12.42
CA MET A 67 2.42 -0.83 13.43
C MET A 67 3.63 -1.75 13.62
N SER A 68 4.77 -1.49 12.97
CA SER A 68 5.99 -2.28 13.09
C SER A 68 6.97 -1.62 14.07
N ASP A 69 7.17 -2.25 15.22
CA ASP A 69 7.98 -1.67 16.32
C ASP A 69 9.37 -2.29 16.47
N LYS A 70 9.59 -3.50 15.97
CA LYS A 70 10.89 -4.19 16.08
C LYS A 70 11.83 -3.74 14.94
N PRO A 71 13.06 -3.26 15.22
CA PRO A 71 13.96 -2.73 14.18
C PRO A 71 14.19 -3.67 12.99
N LYS A 72 14.52 -4.94 13.24
CA LYS A 72 14.70 -5.95 12.17
C LYS A 72 13.44 -6.13 11.31
N VAL A 73 12.26 -6.07 11.93
CA VAL A 73 10.98 -6.18 11.20
C VAL A 73 10.71 -4.93 10.38
N GLN A 74 11.14 -3.75 10.84
CA GLN A 74 11.01 -2.50 10.10
C GLN A 74 11.88 -2.54 8.84
N GLU A 75 13.14 -2.97 8.97
CA GLU A 75 14.09 -3.12 7.85
C GLU A 75 13.58 -4.11 6.80
N GLU A 76 13.21 -5.34 7.22
CA GLU A 76 12.66 -6.36 6.33
C GLU A 76 11.36 -5.89 5.65
N LEU A 77 10.50 -5.15 6.37
CA LEU A 77 9.26 -4.63 5.83
C LEU A 77 9.51 -3.50 4.82
N ALA A 78 10.44 -2.58 5.10
CA ALA A 78 10.82 -1.51 4.17
C ALA A 78 11.30 -2.11 2.84
N GLU A 79 12.23 -3.07 2.92
CA GLU A 79 12.72 -3.78 1.74
C GLU A 79 11.59 -4.51 0.99
N THR A 80 10.71 -5.20 1.73
CA THR A 80 9.56 -5.89 1.12
C THR A 80 8.63 -4.93 0.40
N ILE A 81 8.32 -3.76 0.99
CA ILE A 81 7.46 -2.74 0.39
C ILE A 81 8.12 -2.15 -0.86
N ALA A 82 9.43 -1.89 -0.83
CA ALA A 82 10.18 -1.42 -2.00
C ALA A 82 10.16 -2.46 -3.13
N GLN A 83 10.37 -3.74 -2.82
CA GLN A 83 10.37 -4.83 -3.80
C GLN A 83 9.01 -5.07 -4.48
N LEU A 84 7.89 -4.58 -3.92
CA LEU A 84 6.59 -4.62 -4.59
C LEU A 84 6.61 -3.88 -5.93
N LEU A 85 7.45 -2.86 -6.08
CA LEU A 85 7.66 -2.14 -7.34
C LEU A 85 8.01 -3.08 -8.50
N HIS A 86 8.83 -4.10 -8.24
CA HIS A 86 9.26 -5.08 -9.25
C HIS A 86 8.20 -6.14 -9.55
N SER A 87 7.10 -6.16 -8.80
CA SER A 87 6.01 -7.11 -9.01
C SER A 87 5.06 -6.66 -10.12
N PHE A 88 5.08 -5.38 -10.48
CA PHE A 88 4.28 -4.82 -11.57
C PHE A 88 4.84 -5.26 -12.93
N GLN A 89 3.95 -5.73 -13.81
CA GLN A 89 4.34 -6.16 -15.17
C GLN A 89 4.53 -4.99 -16.13
N ILE A 90 4.05 -3.80 -15.77
CA ILE A 90 4.05 -2.63 -16.65
C ILE A 90 4.63 -1.42 -15.93
N THR A 91 5.58 -0.77 -16.60
CA THR A 91 6.32 0.38 -16.07
C THR A 91 5.41 1.52 -15.63
N ALA A 92 4.34 1.83 -16.38
CA ALA A 92 3.41 2.89 -15.99
C ALA A 92 2.75 2.61 -14.63
N ALA A 93 2.32 1.38 -14.36
CA ALA A 93 1.74 1.00 -13.07
C ALA A 93 2.78 1.03 -11.93
N ALA A 94 4.04 0.71 -12.21
CA ALA A 94 5.14 0.86 -11.27
C ALA A 94 5.41 2.35 -10.96
N VAL A 95 5.31 3.24 -11.95
CA VAL A 95 5.40 4.69 -11.77
C VAL A 95 4.23 5.21 -10.95
N ASP A 96 3.00 4.76 -11.22
CA ASP A 96 1.81 5.12 -10.41
C ASP A 96 1.97 4.66 -8.95
N TYR A 97 2.64 3.52 -8.72
CA TYR A 97 2.97 3.06 -7.38
C TYR A 97 3.96 4.01 -6.70
N LEU A 98 5.00 4.48 -7.38
CA LEU A 98 5.93 5.49 -6.83
C LEU A 98 5.25 6.84 -6.60
N ASP A 99 4.38 7.29 -7.49
CA ASP A 99 3.61 8.51 -7.31
C ASP A 99 2.69 8.41 -6.08
N GLY A 100 2.02 7.27 -5.90
CA GLY A 100 1.22 6.97 -4.71
C GLY A 100 2.03 6.97 -3.40
N PHE A 101 3.29 6.52 -3.44
CA PHE A 101 4.22 6.61 -2.32
C PHE A 101 4.44 8.07 -1.92
N TYR A 102 4.93 8.89 -2.85
CA TYR A 102 5.26 10.29 -2.58
C TYR A 102 4.03 11.07 -2.09
N LYS A 103 2.88 10.90 -2.75
CA LYS A 103 1.62 11.52 -2.32
C LYS A 103 1.23 11.13 -0.90
N THR A 104 1.42 9.87 -0.54
CA THR A 104 1.08 9.38 0.80
C THR A 104 2.08 9.91 1.85
N ILE A 105 3.38 9.84 1.59
CA ILE A 105 4.40 10.34 2.51
C ILE A 105 4.25 11.85 2.71
N CYS A 106 4.14 12.65 1.64
CA CYS A 106 3.95 14.10 1.74
C CYS A 106 2.70 14.47 2.55
N ARG A 107 1.59 13.74 2.38
CA ARG A 107 0.34 13.98 3.12
C ARG A 107 0.49 13.65 4.61
N GLU A 108 1.12 12.53 4.93
CA GLU A 108 1.16 12.02 6.31
C GLU A 108 2.41 12.51 7.09
N TRP A 109 3.39 13.12 6.43
CA TRP A 109 4.71 13.47 6.99
C TRP A 109 4.63 14.19 8.34
N HIS A 110 3.81 15.25 8.39
CA HIS A 110 3.64 16.07 9.59
C HIS A 110 2.92 15.35 10.73
N GLY A 111 2.26 14.22 10.46
CA GLY A 111 1.59 13.39 11.45
C GLY A 111 2.48 12.32 12.07
N ILE A 112 3.70 12.13 11.58
CA ILE A 112 4.66 11.15 12.12
C ILE A 112 5.33 11.75 13.36
N ASP A 113 5.15 11.09 14.51
CA ASP A 113 5.82 11.49 15.74
C ASP A 113 7.29 11.06 15.75
N ARG A 114 8.07 11.71 16.61
CA ARG A 114 9.52 11.52 16.71
C ARG A 114 9.95 10.06 16.90
N LEU A 115 9.18 9.24 17.62
CA LEU A 115 9.55 7.85 17.91
C LEU A 115 9.36 6.93 16.71
N ARG A 116 8.58 7.36 15.71
CA ARG A 116 8.29 6.59 14.49
C ARG A 116 9.06 7.10 13.29
N LEU A 117 9.69 8.26 13.37
CA LEU A 117 10.30 8.94 12.25
C LEU A 117 11.40 8.09 11.59
N ASP A 118 12.26 7.47 12.38
CA ASP A 118 13.43 6.72 11.88
C ASP A 118 13.06 5.62 10.87
N LYS A 119 11.98 4.87 11.10
CA LYS A 119 11.56 3.80 10.19
C LYS A 119 10.90 4.29 8.89
N PHE A 120 10.52 5.56 8.81
CA PHE A 120 10.02 6.18 7.58
C PHE A 120 11.15 6.87 6.78
N TYR A 121 12.37 6.93 7.32
CA TYR A 121 13.58 7.31 6.57
C TYR A 121 14.27 6.13 5.88
N LEU A 122 14.00 4.89 6.32
CA LEU A 122 14.49 3.65 5.69
C LEU A 122 13.87 3.45 4.30
#